data_AF-A0A939ZVS9-F1
#
_entry.id   AF-A0A939ZVS9-F1
#
_cell.length_a   1.000
_cell.length_b   1.000
_cell.length_c   1.000
_cell.angle_alpha   90.00
_cell.angle_beta   90.00
_cell.angle_gamma   90.00
#
_symmetry.space_group_name_H-M   'P 1'
#
loop_
_entity.id
_entity.type
_entity.pdbx_description
1 polymer ?
#
loop_
_entity_poly.entity_id
_entity_poly.type
_entity_poly.pdbx_seq_one_letter_code
_entity_poly.pdbx_strand_id
1 'polypeptide(L)'
;MEIELKAHARDHEAVLQKLRQFAVFDKSVSKDDRYFKMDKDGAPNGHITARIRQEKTADIDGNAIQEKTFLTYKKKERRVASGGGALEVNQEYESALDNAECLEALFADIGFVPYFEKHKDAIGFYADTKCGRAH
;
A
#
# COMPACT_ATOMS: atom_id res chain seq x y z
N MET A 1 4.01 8.94 16.86
CA MET A 1 3.80 9.73 15.63
C MET A 1 4.75 9.17 14.59
N GLU A 2 4.23 8.74 13.44
CA GLU A 2 5.04 8.31 12.30
C GLU A 2 5.30 9.51 11.39
N ILE A 3 6.50 9.61 10.82
CA ILE A 3 6.86 10.61 9.81
C ILE A 3 7.42 9.85 8.61
N GLU A 4 6.79 9.97 7.44
CA GLU A 4 7.22 9.33 6.19
C GLU A 4 7.50 10.41 5.13
N LEU A 5 8.66 10.32 4.45
CA LEU A 5 9.01 11.17 3.31
C LEU A 5 9.15 10.32 2.04
N LYS A 6 8.57 10.78 0.94
CA LYS A 6 8.66 10.12 -0.36
C LYS A 6 9.35 11.03 -1.36
N ALA A 7 10.39 10.51 -2.01
CA ALA A 7 11.12 11.19 -3.07
C ALA A 7 11.23 10.27 -4.30
N HIS A 8 11.30 10.87 -5.48
CA HIS A 8 11.55 10.13 -6.70
C HIS A 8 13.04 9.85 -6.86
N ALA A 9 13.43 8.58 -6.87
CA ALA A 9 14.80 8.14 -7.15
C ALA A 9 14.94 7.87 -8.66
N ARG A 10 15.65 8.76 -9.38
CA ARG A 10 15.88 8.60 -10.82
C ARG A 10 16.80 7.42 -11.16
N ASP A 11 17.79 7.18 -10.29
CA ASP A 11 18.74 6.08 -10.41
C ASP A 11 18.62 5.20 -9.16
N HIS A 12 17.93 4.08 -9.31
CA HIS A 12 17.65 3.16 -8.22
C HIS A 12 18.95 2.52 -7.68
N GLU A 13 19.85 2.09 -8.56
CA GLU A 13 21.09 1.41 -8.17
C GLU A 13 22.03 2.35 -7.43
N ALA A 14 22.19 3.59 -7.90
CA ALA A 14 23.00 4.58 -7.22
C ALA A 14 22.47 4.91 -5.81
N VAL A 15 21.14 4.94 -5.63
CA VAL A 15 20.52 5.13 -4.32
C VAL A 15 20.77 3.93 -3.41
N LEU A 16 20.59 2.71 -3.91
CA LEU A 16 20.88 1.49 -3.13
C LEU A 16 22.34 1.41 -2.71
N GLN A 17 23.28 1.74 -3.60
CA GLN A 17 24.70 1.77 -3.26
C GLN A 17 25.01 2.74 -2.14
N LYS A 18 24.40 3.94 -2.14
CA LYS A 18 24.57 4.91 -1.05
C LYS A 18 23.94 4.42 0.26
N LEU A 19 22.74 3.83 0.21
CA LEU A 19 22.09 3.28 1.40
C LEU A 19 22.96 2.21 2.06
N ARG A 20 23.53 1.30 1.27
CA ARG A 20 24.42 0.22 1.75
C ARG A 20 25.69 0.72 2.46
N GLN A 21 26.07 2.00 2.32
CA GLN A 21 27.25 2.56 2.99
C GLN A 21 27.00 2.88 4.48
N PHE A 22 25.76 3.12 4.88
CA PHE A 22 25.44 3.56 6.24
C PHE A 22 24.21 2.90 6.87
N ALA A 23 23.40 2.19 6.07
CA ALA A 23 22.20 1.50 6.52
C ALA A 23 22.34 -0.01 6.32
N VAL A 24 21.65 -0.77 7.16
CA VAL A 24 21.61 -2.23 7.15
C VAL A 24 20.36 -2.69 6.42
N PHE A 25 20.48 -3.72 5.59
CA PHE A 25 19.32 -4.35 4.97
C PHE A 25 18.39 -4.93 6.05
N ASP A 26 17.10 -4.66 5.94
CA ASP A 26 16.06 -5.24 6.82
C ASP A 26 15.40 -6.43 6.13
N LYS A 27 14.74 -6.17 5.00
CA LYS A 27 13.94 -7.13 4.24
C LYS A 27 13.62 -6.60 2.86
N SER A 28 13.26 -7.48 1.95
CA SER A 28 12.58 -7.11 0.71
C SER A 28 11.10 -7.44 0.82
N VAL A 29 10.26 -6.62 0.18
CA VAL A 29 8.81 -6.81 0.16
C VAL A 29 8.29 -6.59 -1.25
N SER A 30 7.67 -7.62 -1.82
CA SER A 30 6.93 -7.53 -3.07
C SER A 30 5.44 -7.41 -2.78
N LYS A 31 4.74 -6.55 -3.52
CA LYS A 31 3.32 -6.24 -3.34
C LYS A 31 2.61 -6.29 -4.68
N ASP A 32 1.67 -7.21 -4.79
CA ASP A 32 0.75 -7.34 -5.91
C ASP A 32 -0.62 -6.81 -5.47
N ASP A 33 -0.96 -5.62 -5.96
CA ASP A 33 -2.21 -4.93 -5.67
C ASP A 33 -3.20 -5.12 -6.83
N ARG A 34 -4.36 -5.72 -6.55
CA ARG A 34 -5.51 -5.72 -7.46
C ARG A 34 -6.57 -4.76 -6.93
N TYR A 35 -6.92 -3.76 -7.72
CA TYR A 35 -7.93 -2.76 -7.41
C TYR A 35 -9.25 -3.12 -8.09
N PHE A 36 -10.33 -2.99 -7.32
CA PHE A 36 -11.70 -3.16 -7.76
C PHE A 36 -12.45 -1.85 -7.60
N LYS A 37 -13.36 -1.57 -8.52
CA LYS A 37 -14.28 -0.42 -8.43
C LYS A 37 -15.73 -0.87 -8.56
N MET A 38 -16.63 -0.12 -7.93
CA MET A 38 -18.06 -0.26 -8.11
C MET A 38 -18.67 1.13 -8.18
N ASP A 39 -19.47 1.39 -9.19
CA ASP A 39 -20.15 2.68 -9.33
C ASP A 39 -21.11 2.88 -8.16
N LYS A 40 -21.14 4.11 -7.64
CA LYS A 40 -21.95 4.46 -6.48
C LYS A 40 -22.34 5.93 -6.54
N ASP A 41 -23.64 6.16 -6.64
CA ASP A 41 -24.21 7.49 -6.56
C ASP A 41 -23.84 8.18 -5.23
N GLY A 42 -23.43 9.44 -5.33
CA GLY A 42 -22.98 10.23 -4.19
C GLY A 42 -21.55 9.93 -3.72
N ALA A 43 -20.83 8.96 -4.31
CA ALA A 43 -19.40 8.81 -4.05
C ALA A 43 -18.62 9.98 -4.69
N PRO A 44 -17.51 10.47 -4.08
CA PRO A 44 -16.80 11.65 -4.57
C PRO A 44 -16.35 11.59 -6.04
N ASN A 45 -16.07 10.38 -6.55
CA ASN A 45 -15.63 10.14 -7.93
C ASN A 45 -16.64 9.30 -8.74
N GLY A 46 -17.89 9.21 -8.26
CA GLY A 46 -18.93 8.36 -8.86
C GLY A 46 -18.75 6.84 -8.62
N HIS A 47 -17.71 6.44 -7.91
CA HIS A 47 -17.43 5.04 -7.58
C HIS A 47 -16.75 4.91 -6.22
N ILE A 48 -16.82 3.70 -5.66
CA ILE A 48 -16.00 3.26 -4.53
C ILE A 48 -14.91 2.31 -4.99
N THR A 49 -13.83 2.22 -4.21
CA THR A 49 -12.69 1.36 -4.53
C THR A 49 -12.34 0.43 -3.37
N ALA A 50 -12.09 -0.83 -3.69
CA ALA A 50 -11.46 -1.79 -2.81
C ALA A 50 -10.14 -2.28 -3.44
N ARG A 51 -9.23 -2.79 -2.61
CA ARG A 51 -7.96 -3.36 -3.05
C ARG A 51 -7.73 -4.68 -2.32
N ILE A 52 -7.38 -5.71 -3.07
CA ILE A 52 -6.79 -6.93 -2.53
C ILE A 52 -5.28 -6.85 -2.79
N ARG A 53 -4.47 -7.02 -1.75
CA ARG A 53 -3.02 -7.02 -1.83
C ARG A 53 -2.49 -8.39 -1.44
N GLN A 54 -1.62 -8.97 -2.25
CA GLN A 54 -0.70 -10.02 -1.83
C GLN A 54 0.65 -9.38 -1.52
N GLU A 55 1.15 -9.61 -0.31
CA GLU A 55 2.44 -9.10 0.16
C GLU A 55 3.35 -10.27 0.49
N LYS A 56 4.51 -10.33 -0.17
CA LYS A 56 5.56 -11.33 0.06
C LYS A 56 6.78 -10.65 0.64
N THR A 57 7.23 -11.09 1.81
CA THR A 57 8.45 -10.61 2.46
C THR A 57 9.53 -11.66 2.31
N ALA A 58 10.74 -11.24 1.91
CA ALA A 58 11.90 -12.11 1.80
C ALA A 58 13.12 -11.54 2.53
N ASP A 59 14.00 -12.45 2.97
CA ASP A 59 15.26 -12.13 3.64
C ASP A 59 16.32 -11.60 2.66
N ILE A 60 17.56 -11.45 3.16
CA ILE A 60 18.68 -10.94 2.37
C ILE A 60 19.12 -11.90 1.26
N ASP A 61 18.89 -13.20 1.44
CA ASP A 61 19.22 -14.25 0.48
C ASP A 61 18.07 -14.51 -0.51
N GLY A 62 16.94 -13.81 -0.34
CA GLY A 62 15.75 -13.93 -1.17
C GLY A 62 14.81 -15.06 -0.74
N ASN A 63 15.01 -15.68 0.41
CA ASN A 63 14.09 -16.69 0.92
C ASN A 63 12.81 -16.04 1.44
N ALA A 64 11.66 -16.58 1.05
CA ALA A 64 10.37 -16.11 1.53
C ALA A 64 10.25 -16.35 3.05
N ILE A 65 10.04 -15.27 3.80
CA ILE A 65 9.81 -15.31 5.26
C ILE A 65 8.31 -15.35 5.55
N GLN A 66 7.53 -14.59 4.77
CA GLN A 66 6.11 -14.38 5.06
C GLN A 66 5.34 -14.01 3.80
N GLU A 67 4.12 -14.54 3.70
CA GLU A 67 3.13 -14.14 2.72
C GLU A 67 1.85 -13.73 3.45
N LYS A 68 1.26 -12.61 3.04
CA LYS A 68 0.03 -12.08 3.63
C LYS A 68 -0.89 -11.57 2.54
N THR A 69 -2.18 -11.77 2.73
CA THR A 69 -3.22 -11.17 1.89
C THR A 69 -3.99 -10.13 2.69
N PHE A 70 -4.25 -8.98 2.09
CA PHE A 70 -5.00 -7.89 2.73
C PHE A 70 -6.14 -7.41 1.85
N LEU A 71 -7.28 -7.12 2.48
CA LEU A 71 -8.32 -6.29 1.90
C LEU A 71 -8.20 -4.88 2.45
N THR A 72 -8.23 -3.90 1.57
CA THR A 72 -8.32 -2.49 1.93
C THR A 72 -9.53 -1.85 1.24
N TYR A 73 -10.38 -1.19 2.02
CA TYR A 73 -11.44 -0.32 1.53
C TYR A 73 -11.13 1.13 1.88
N LYS A 74 -11.09 2.01 0.88
CA LYS A 74 -10.85 3.45 1.07
C LYS A 74 -12.15 4.22 0.88
N LYS A 75 -12.71 4.71 1.98
CA LYS A 75 -13.86 5.60 1.94
C LYS A 75 -13.37 7.03 1.77
N LYS A 76 -13.54 7.56 0.56
CA LYS A 76 -13.25 8.96 0.27
C LYS A 76 -14.41 9.85 0.72
N GLU A 77 -14.11 10.93 1.43
CA GLU A 77 -15.06 11.98 1.81
C GLU A 77 -14.48 13.35 1.44
N ARG A 78 -15.29 14.21 0.82
CA ARG A 78 -14.95 15.63 0.67
C ARG A 78 -15.63 16.41 1.80
N ARG A 79 -14.84 17.02 2.68
CA ARG A 79 -15.33 17.93 3.72
C ARG A 79 -15.00 19.35 3.32
N VAL A 80 -15.92 20.28 3.55
CA VAL A 80 -15.64 21.71 3.40
C VAL A 80 -15.12 22.20 4.74
N ALA A 81 -13.88 22.67 4.78
CA ALA A 81 -13.33 23.31 5.96
C ALA A 81 -14.02 24.65 6.20
N SER A 82 -14.02 25.12 7.45
CA SER A 82 -14.67 26.37 7.88
C SER A 82 -14.22 27.63 7.10
N GLY A 83 -13.09 27.54 6.36
CA GLY A 83 -12.56 28.58 5.47
C GLY A 83 -12.79 28.36 3.97
N GLY A 84 -13.71 27.46 3.58
CA GLY A 84 -14.09 27.23 2.17
C GLY A 84 -13.16 26.31 1.37
N GLY A 85 -12.05 25.83 1.96
CA GLY A 85 -11.19 24.81 1.34
C GLY A 85 -11.84 23.42 1.36
N ALA A 86 -11.81 22.70 0.23
CA ALA A 86 -12.19 21.30 0.19
C ALA A 86 -11.06 20.44 0.77
N LEU A 87 -11.34 19.72 1.84
CA LEU A 87 -10.45 18.74 2.45
C LEU A 87 -10.89 17.33 2.00
N GLU A 88 -10.03 16.62 1.28
CA GLU A 88 -10.22 15.20 0.98
C GLU A 88 -9.78 14.38 2.20
N VAL A 89 -10.73 13.73 2.86
CA VAL A 89 -10.49 12.80 3.95
C VAL A 89 -10.63 11.38 3.40
N ASN A 90 -9.56 10.61 3.49
CA ASN A 90 -9.55 9.21 3.08
C ASN A 90 -9.53 8.34 4.35
N GLN A 91 -10.68 7.78 4.69
CA GLN A 91 -10.75 6.80 5.77
C GLN A 91 -10.42 5.42 5.19
N GLU A 92 -9.35 4.82 5.68
CA GLU A 92 -8.87 3.52 5.23
C GLU A 92 -9.29 2.46 6.25
N TYR A 93 -9.93 1.40 5.77
CA TYR A 93 -10.22 0.19 6.52
C TYR A 93 -9.40 -0.94 5.91
N GLU A 94 -8.60 -1.62 6.71
CA GLU A 94 -7.75 -2.72 6.24
C GLU A 94 -7.92 -3.95 7.13
N SER A 95 -7.99 -5.12 6.52
CA SER A 95 -8.04 -6.40 7.22
C SER A 95 -7.12 -7.41 6.52
N ALA A 96 -6.45 -8.23 7.31
CA ALA A 96 -5.81 -9.44 6.80
C ALA A 96 -6.88 -10.46 6.36
N LEU A 97 -6.56 -11.24 5.34
CA LEU A 97 -7.37 -12.34 4.81
C LEU A 97 -6.53 -13.61 4.77
N ASP A 98 -7.15 -14.74 5.08
CA ASP A 98 -6.52 -16.05 4.89
C ASP A 98 -6.53 -16.45 3.40
N ASN A 99 -7.60 -16.09 2.67
CA ASN A 99 -7.76 -16.31 1.23
C ASN A 99 -8.54 -15.15 0.57
N ALA A 100 -8.14 -14.75 -0.63
CA ALA A 100 -8.82 -13.74 -1.45
C ALA A 100 -9.99 -14.30 -2.29
N GLU A 101 -9.97 -15.58 -2.67
CA GLU A 101 -10.87 -16.14 -3.70
C GLU A 101 -12.36 -15.93 -3.38
N CYS A 102 -12.76 -16.18 -2.12
CA CYS A 102 -14.14 -16.00 -1.66
C CYS A 102 -14.59 -14.53 -1.82
N LEU A 103 -13.68 -13.59 -1.53
CA LEU A 103 -13.98 -12.17 -1.63
C LEU A 103 -14.00 -11.70 -3.08
N GLU A 104 -13.12 -12.22 -3.93
CA GLU A 104 -13.12 -11.93 -5.36
C GLU A 104 -14.39 -12.43 -6.04
N ALA A 105 -14.87 -13.63 -5.67
CA ALA A 105 -16.16 -14.16 -6.12
C ALA A 105 -17.32 -13.25 -5.65
N LEU A 106 -17.34 -12.88 -4.37
CA LEU A 106 -18.33 -11.95 -3.85
C LEU A 106 -18.30 -10.60 -4.58
N PHE A 107 -17.11 -10.06 -4.86
CA PHE A 107 -16.94 -8.80 -5.59
C PHE A 107 -17.56 -8.88 -6.98
N ALA A 108 -17.31 -9.96 -7.71
CA ALA A 108 -17.91 -10.19 -9.02
C ALA A 108 -19.45 -10.23 -8.93
N ASP A 109 -20.01 -10.93 -7.92
CA ASP A 109 -21.45 -11.08 -7.75
C ASP A 109 -22.17 -9.78 -7.36
N ILE A 110 -21.51 -8.90 -6.58
CA ILE A 110 -22.12 -7.65 -6.09
C ILE A 110 -21.85 -6.44 -7.00
N GLY A 111 -21.13 -6.63 -8.11
CA GLY A 111 -20.89 -5.58 -9.11
C GLY A 111 -19.59 -4.80 -8.96
N PHE A 112 -18.65 -5.26 -8.12
CA PHE A 112 -17.27 -4.78 -8.20
C PHE A 112 -16.58 -5.38 -9.43
N VAL A 113 -15.88 -4.53 -10.18
CA VAL A 113 -15.11 -4.94 -11.36
C VAL A 113 -13.62 -4.68 -11.16
N PRO A 114 -12.73 -5.56 -11.64
CA PRO A 114 -11.31 -5.28 -11.71
C PRO A 114 -11.07 -3.98 -12.48
N TYR A 115 -10.21 -3.12 -11.93
CA TYR A 115 -9.96 -1.79 -12.47
C TYR A 115 -8.50 -1.56 -12.82
N PHE A 116 -7.59 -1.97 -11.94
CA PHE A 116 -6.17 -1.71 -12.08
C PHE A 116 -5.36 -2.73 -11.29
N GLU A 117 -4.25 -3.17 -11.85
CA GLU A 117 -3.28 -4.04 -11.17
C GLU A 117 -1.95 -3.30 -11.05
N LYS A 118 -1.29 -3.46 -9.91
CA LYS A 118 -0.02 -2.81 -9.63
C LYS A 118 0.90 -3.74 -8.89
N HIS A 119 2.05 -3.99 -9.51
CA HIS A 119 3.19 -4.62 -8.87
C HIS A 119 4.13 -3.56 -8.28
N LYS A 120 4.65 -3.81 -7.07
CA LYS A 120 5.68 -2.98 -6.44
C LYS A 120 6.62 -3.83 -5.60
N ASP A 121 7.91 -3.72 -5.91
CA ASP A 121 8.97 -4.14 -5.00
C ASP A 121 9.46 -2.98 -4.13
N ALA A 122 9.81 -3.31 -2.90
CA ALA A 122 10.41 -2.41 -1.94
C ALA A 122 11.54 -3.12 -1.20
N ILE A 123 12.65 -2.43 -1.00
CA ILE A 123 13.77 -2.91 -0.19
C ILE A 123 13.80 -2.02 1.05
N GLY A 124 13.63 -2.64 2.21
CA GLY A 124 13.73 -2.00 3.51
C GLY A 124 15.17 -1.97 3.99
N PHE A 125 15.59 -0.82 4.51
CA PHE A 125 16.84 -0.64 5.22
C PHE A 125 16.53 -0.02 6.58
N TYR A 126 17.44 -0.17 7.55
CA TYR A 126 17.39 0.60 8.78
C TYR A 126 18.76 1.18 9.13
N ALA A 127 18.77 2.28 9.87
CA ALA A 127 19.99 2.85 10.43
C ALA A 127 19.79 3.18 11.91
N ASP A 128 20.78 2.85 12.73
CA ASP A 128 20.76 3.22 14.14
C ASP A 128 21.10 4.70 14.30
N THR A 129 20.22 5.43 15.00
CA THR A 129 20.40 6.85 15.32
C THR A 129 20.45 7.03 16.84
N LYS A 130 20.82 8.23 17.30
CA LYS A 130 20.78 8.58 18.73
C LYS A 130 19.38 8.47 19.35
N CYS A 131 18.34 8.45 18.53
CA CYS A 131 16.94 8.38 18.95
C CYS A 131 16.29 7.01 18.68
N GLY A 132 17.07 6.00 18.28
CA GLY A 132 16.57 4.66 17.93
C GLY A 132 16.73 4.35 16.44
N ARG A 133 16.04 3.29 15.99
CA ARG A 133 16.11 2.83 14.58
C ARG A 133 15.24 3.70 13.68
N ALA A 134 15.87 4.26 12.65
CA ALA A 134 15.18 4.84 11.51
C ALA A 134 15.00 3.75 10.45
N HIS A 135 13.78 3.63 9.91
CA HIS A 135 13.41 2.71 8.84
C HIS A 135 13.07 3.50 7.56
#